data_AF-A0A7T1I1Q0-F1
#
_entry.id   AF-A0A7T1I1Q0-F1
#
_cell.length_a   1.000
_cell.length_b   1.000
_cell.length_c   1.000
_cell.angle_alpha   90.00
_cell.angle_beta   90.00
_cell.angle_gamma   90.00
#
_symmetry.space_group_name_H-M   'P 1'
#
loop_
_entity.id
_entity.type
_entity.pdbx_description
1 polymer ?
#
loop_
_entity_poly.entity_id
_entity_poly.type
_entity_poly.pdbx_seq_one_letter_code
_entity_poly.pdbx_strand_id
1 'polypeptide(L)'
;MTVTAPSEFTRVKWLARPSSDSWLEKALSHPDLLLIDHAHCERKAAGAALQLMFRYPSDTELAAVLSPLIQEELQHFDRVLALLQRRGISLRALPAPPYGASLAQEIRRQEPERMLDSFLVAGLIEARSHERMGLLASHTPDPELCELYSDLLASEARHFGLYWLLSEQRFGRPLTVARLEHLADRETQILSGTPASSVEIRFHSAGIQEDFKPGRASQAAGQVDTNWQLPT
;
A
#
# COMPACT_ATOMS: atom_id res chain seq x y z
N MET A 1 -6.38 11.71 41.14
CA MET A 1 -6.94 11.33 39.83
C MET A 1 -5.80 10.76 39.02
N THR A 2 -5.84 9.45 38.78
CA THR A 2 -4.80 8.69 38.08
C THR A 2 -4.73 9.14 36.63
N VAL A 3 -3.57 9.66 36.23
CA VAL A 3 -3.20 9.92 34.85
C VAL A 3 -3.11 8.56 34.15
N THR A 4 -4.02 8.30 33.22
CA THR A 4 -3.95 7.13 32.34
C THR A 4 -2.72 7.28 31.44
N ALA A 5 -1.83 6.30 31.47
CA ALA A 5 -0.64 6.25 30.65
C ALA A 5 -0.98 6.32 29.14
N PRO A 6 -0.08 6.85 28.29
CA PRO A 6 -0.23 6.77 26.85
C PRO A 6 -0.33 5.29 26.44
N SER A 7 -1.40 4.98 25.68
CA SER A 7 -1.62 3.70 25.02
C SER A 7 -0.34 3.23 24.34
N GLU A 8 0.13 2.02 24.69
CA GLU A 8 1.26 1.37 24.01
C GLU A 8 1.09 1.45 22.49
N PHE A 9 2.06 2.05 21.80
CA PHE A 9 2.09 2.12 20.33
C PHE A 9 2.10 0.70 19.76
N THR A 10 0.90 0.19 19.44
CA THR A 10 0.76 -1.18 19.01
C THR A 10 1.06 -1.27 17.53
N ARG A 11 2.18 -1.89 17.19
CA ARG A 11 2.56 -2.25 15.81
C ARG A 11 1.42 -3.03 15.14
N VAL A 12 0.82 -2.46 14.10
CA VAL A 12 -0.21 -3.15 13.31
C VAL A 12 0.47 -4.01 12.25
N LYS A 13 0.14 -5.30 12.23
CA LYS A 13 0.63 -6.23 11.21
C LYS A 13 -0.36 -6.25 10.04
N TRP A 14 -0.10 -5.42 9.03
CA TRP A 14 -0.92 -5.35 7.81
C TRP A 14 -0.80 -6.59 6.91
N LEU A 15 0.43 -7.03 6.66
CA LEU A 15 0.70 -8.11 5.72
C LEU A 15 0.86 -9.44 6.45
N ALA A 16 0.15 -10.48 5.99
CA ALA A 16 0.27 -11.81 6.55
C ALA A 16 1.62 -12.47 6.17
N ARG A 17 2.09 -12.23 4.94
CA ARG A 17 3.33 -12.81 4.38
C ARG A 17 4.18 -11.77 3.61
N PRO A 18 5.51 -11.88 3.63
CA PRO A 18 6.39 -11.03 2.83
C PRO A 18 6.37 -11.42 1.34
N SER A 19 6.82 -10.51 0.48
CA SER A 19 7.07 -10.82 -0.93
C SER A 19 8.19 -11.85 -1.07
N SER A 20 8.14 -12.67 -2.12
CA SER A 20 9.15 -13.71 -2.38
C SER A 20 10.38 -13.14 -3.09
N ASP A 21 11.53 -13.79 -2.91
CA ASP A 21 12.75 -13.48 -3.67
C ASP A 21 12.52 -13.62 -5.17
N SER A 22 11.68 -14.59 -5.58
CA SER A 22 11.32 -14.78 -6.99
C SER A 22 10.52 -13.60 -7.59
N TRP A 23 9.75 -12.86 -6.79
CA TRP A 23 9.13 -11.61 -7.24
C TRP A 23 10.19 -10.53 -7.40
N LEU A 24 11.07 -10.40 -6.39
CA LEU A 24 12.13 -9.40 -6.37
C LEU A 24 13.09 -9.56 -7.56
N GLU A 25 13.59 -10.77 -7.83
CA GLU A 25 14.46 -11.08 -8.97
C GLU A 25 13.81 -10.70 -10.31
N LYS A 26 12.51 -10.98 -10.48
CA LYS A 26 11.77 -10.63 -11.69
C LYS A 26 11.54 -9.11 -11.80
N ALA A 27 11.27 -8.44 -10.69
CA ALA A 27 11.09 -6.99 -10.66
C ALA A 27 12.40 -6.26 -11.00
N LEU A 28 13.53 -6.71 -10.44
CA LEU A 28 14.86 -6.15 -10.72
C LEU A 28 15.33 -6.38 -12.16
N SER A 29 14.84 -7.44 -12.83
CA SER A 29 15.16 -7.72 -14.23
C SER A 29 14.29 -6.95 -15.23
N HIS A 30 13.20 -6.31 -14.79
CA HIS A 30 12.29 -5.55 -15.66
C HIS A 30 11.89 -4.19 -15.03
N PRO A 31 12.85 -3.34 -14.64
CA PRO A 31 12.59 -2.09 -13.93
C PRO A 31 11.67 -1.15 -14.72
N ASP A 32 11.80 -1.09 -16.05
CA ASP A 32 10.97 -0.23 -16.90
C ASP A 32 9.49 -0.64 -16.87
N LEU A 33 9.20 -1.95 -16.84
CA LEU A 33 7.83 -2.44 -16.72
C LEU A 33 7.24 -2.07 -15.35
N LEU A 34 8.04 -2.22 -14.29
CA LEU A 34 7.64 -1.85 -12.94
C LEU A 34 7.39 -0.36 -12.83
N LEU A 35 8.23 0.49 -13.42
CA LEU A 35 8.11 1.94 -13.36
C LEU A 35 6.85 2.44 -14.08
N ILE A 36 6.51 1.85 -15.24
CA ILE A 36 5.26 2.15 -15.95
C ILE A 36 4.04 1.72 -15.12
N ASP A 37 4.08 0.52 -14.54
CA ASP A 37 2.98 0.03 -13.69
C ASP A 37 2.83 0.85 -12.41
N HIS A 38 3.94 1.25 -11.80
CA HIS A 38 3.97 2.09 -10.62
C HIS A 38 3.27 3.43 -10.87
N ALA A 39 3.57 4.10 -11.99
CA ALA A 39 2.83 5.31 -12.38
C ALA A 39 1.31 5.06 -12.49
N HIS A 40 0.89 3.88 -12.95
CA HIS A 40 -0.53 3.53 -12.94
C HIS A 40 -1.08 3.27 -11.54
N CYS A 41 -0.29 2.68 -10.63
CA CYS A 41 -0.67 2.47 -9.23
C CYS A 41 -0.94 3.80 -8.52
N GLU A 42 -0.03 4.77 -8.58
CA GLU A 42 -0.19 6.09 -7.98
C GLU A 42 -1.50 6.78 -8.43
N ARG A 43 -1.72 6.81 -9.74
CA ARG A 43 -2.95 7.38 -10.30
C ARG A 43 -4.21 6.62 -9.89
N LYS A 44 -4.12 5.29 -9.72
CA LYS A 44 -5.25 4.46 -9.24
C LYS A 44 -5.51 4.70 -7.76
N ALA A 45 -4.48 4.89 -6.92
CA ALA A 45 -4.61 5.20 -5.50
C ALA A 45 -5.35 6.53 -5.30
N ALA A 46 -4.91 7.59 -5.99
CA ALA A 46 -5.60 8.88 -6.04
C ALA A 46 -7.07 8.71 -6.47
N GLY A 47 -7.31 7.93 -7.53
CA GLY A 47 -8.66 7.64 -8.03
C GLY A 47 -9.52 6.90 -7.01
N ALA A 48 -8.97 5.92 -6.30
CA ALA A 48 -9.69 5.15 -5.28
C ALA A 48 -10.09 6.03 -4.08
N ALA A 49 -9.19 6.88 -3.59
CA ALA A 49 -9.47 7.83 -2.53
C ALA A 49 -10.55 8.85 -2.95
N LEU A 50 -10.49 9.36 -4.19
CA LEU A 50 -11.53 10.25 -4.73
C LEU A 50 -12.90 9.56 -4.82
N GLN A 51 -12.93 8.28 -5.20
CA GLN A 51 -14.18 7.49 -5.24
C GLN A 51 -14.78 7.27 -3.84
N LEU A 52 -13.97 7.26 -2.77
CA LEU A 52 -14.48 7.23 -1.40
C LEU A 52 -15.13 8.56 -1.02
N MET A 53 -14.52 9.69 -1.39
CA MET A 53 -15.12 11.01 -1.16
C MET A 53 -16.46 11.18 -1.89
N PHE A 54 -16.57 10.69 -3.14
CA PHE A 54 -17.86 10.70 -3.84
C PHE A 54 -18.90 9.77 -3.23
N ARG A 55 -18.48 8.66 -2.61
CA ARG A 55 -19.38 7.72 -1.97
C ARG A 55 -19.93 8.24 -0.64
N TYR A 56 -19.11 9.00 0.09
CA TYR A 56 -19.45 9.57 1.39
C TYR A 56 -19.38 11.11 1.33
N PRO A 57 -20.23 11.77 0.52
CA PRO A 57 -20.08 13.19 0.18
C PRO A 57 -20.35 14.15 1.35
N SER A 58 -21.06 13.69 2.38
CA SER A 58 -21.37 14.48 3.58
C SER A 58 -20.37 14.25 4.72
N ASP A 59 -19.36 13.42 4.51
CA ASP A 59 -18.36 13.07 5.51
C ASP A 59 -17.16 14.04 5.41
N THR A 60 -17.28 15.19 6.08
CA THR A 60 -16.27 16.26 6.02
C THR A 60 -14.94 15.85 6.65
N GLU A 61 -14.96 15.01 7.68
CA GLU A 61 -13.74 14.47 8.31
C GLU A 61 -13.00 13.54 7.35
N LEU A 62 -13.72 12.66 6.64
CA LEU A 62 -13.11 11.81 5.62
C LEU A 62 -12.55 12.65 4.46
N ALA A 63 -13.28 13.68 4.02
CA ALA A 63 -12.81 14.57 2.96
C ALA A 63 -11.54 15.33 3.35
N ALA A 64 -11.46 15.83 4.59
CA ALA A 64 -10.29 16.52 5.13
C ALA A 64 -9.05 15.61 5.19
N VAL A 65 -9.26 14.31 5.39
CA VAL A 65 -8.21 13.29 5.42
C VAL A 65 -7.80 12.81 4.02
N LEU A 66 -8.76 12.52 3.14
CA LEU A 66 -8.47 11.95 1.83
C LEU A 66 -8.01 12.99 0.80
N SER A 67 -8.40 14.26 0.92
CA SER A 67 -7.99 15.28 -0.05
C SER A 67 -6.47 15.51 -0.08
N PRO A 68 -5.76 15.64 1.06
CA PRO A 68 -4.30 15.70 1.06
C PRO A 68 -3.65 14.42 0.53
N LEU A 69 -4.18 13.24 0.88
CA LEU A 69 -3.69 11.95 0.36
C LEU A 69 -3.78 11.93 -1.17
N ILE A 70 -4.92 12.30 -1.76
CA ILE A 70 -5.09 12.36 -3.22
C ILE A 70 -4.05 13.28 -3.86
N GLN A 71 -3.74 14.42 -3.24
CA GLN A 71 -2.72 15.33 -3.76
C GLN A 71 -1.32 14.73 -3.68
N GLU A 72 -0.98 14.04 -2.59
CA GLU A 72 0.30 13.34 -2.41
C GLU A 72 0.48 12.22 -3.44
N GLU A 73 -0.56 11.40 -3.70
CA GLU A 73 -0.51 10.36 -4.74
C GLU A 73 -0.34 10.93 -6.16
N LEU A 74 -0.92 12.10 -6.45
CA LEU A 74 -0.70 12.77 -7.72
C LEU A 74 0.71 13.34 -7.83
N GLN A 75 1.31 13.78 -6.72
CA GLN A 75 2.73 14.18 -6.68
C GLN A 75 3.66 12.98 -6.88
N HIS A 76 3.34 11.82 -6.30
CA HIS A 76 4.04 10.56 -6.57
C HIS A 76 3.96 10.20 -8.05
N PHE A 77 2.75 10.23 -8.63
CA PHE A 77 2.53 10.01 -10.05
C PHE A 77 3.39 10.92 -10.93
N ASP A 78 3.40 12.22 -10.66
CA ASP A 78 4.21 13.20 -11.40
C ASP A 78 5.71 12.91 -11.27
N ARG A 79 6.17 12.50 -10.09
CA ARG A 79 7.57 12.13 -9.83
C ARG A 79 7.98 10.90 -10.64
N VAL A 80 7.16 9.85 -10.66
CA VAL A 80 7.38 8.64 -11.46
C VAL A 80 7.35 8.98 -12.96
N LEU A 81 6.40 9.81 -13.40
CA LEU A 81 6.29 10.25 -14.78
C LEU A 81 7.52 11.05 -15.24
N ALA A 82 8.04 11.93 -14.39
CA ALA A 82 9.27 12.67 -14.66
C ALA A 82 10.48 11.74 -14.84
N LEU A 83 10.58 10.66 -14.04
CA LEU A 83 11.64 9.66 -14.23
C LEU A 83 11.47 8.88 -15.53
N LEU A 84 10.25 8.46 -15.88
CA LEU A 84 9.94 7.82 -17.17
C LEU A 84 10.40 8.70 -18.35
N GLN A 85 10.09 10.00 -18.30
CA GLN A 85 10.50 10.97 -19.32
C GLN A 85 12.02 11.11 -19.41
N ARG A 86 12.73 11.25 -18.29
CA ARG A 86 14.20 11.33 -18.27
C ARG A 86 14.86 10.09 -18.88
N ARG A 87 14.23 8.92 -18.71
CA ARG A 87 14.70 7.63 -19.25
C ARG A 87 14.27 7.37 -20.70
N GLY A 88 13.50 8.27 -21.31
CA GLY A 88 12.96 8.07 -22.66
C GLY A 88 11.92 6.94 -22.74
N ILE A 89 11.31 6.56 -21.61
CA ILE A 89 10.32 5.49 -21.52
C ILE A 89 8.93 6.12 -21.63
N SER A 90 8.16 5.73 -22.64
CA SER A 90 6.78 6.21 -22.78
C SER A 90 5.84 5.51 -21.81
N LEU A 91 5.02 6.30 -21.10
CA LEU A 91 3.87 5.76 -20.39
C LEU A 91 2.93 5.10 -21.40
N ARG A 92 2.57 3.84 -21.15
CA ARG A 92 1.71 3.04 -22.03
C ARG A 92 0.84 2.12 -21.20
N ALA A 93 -0.30 1.72 -21.75
CA ALA A 93 -1.18 0.79 -21.08
C ALA A 93 -0.48 -0.55 -20.83
N LEU A 94 -0.56 -1.01 -19.58
CA LEU A 94 -0.21 -2.37 -19.19
C LEU A 94 -1.47 -3.11 -18.74
N PRO A 95 -1.61 -4.40 -19.08
CA PRO A 95 -2.63 -5.24 -18.44
C PRO A 95 -2.45 -5.18 -16.93
N ALA A 96 -3.54 -4.87 -16.21
CA ALA A 96 -3.55 -4.83 -14.76
C ALA A 96 -3.48 -6.27 -14.21
N PRO A 97 -2.70 -6.52 -13.14
CA PRO A 97 -2.75 -7.80 -12.45
C PRO A 97 -4.13 -7.97 -11.77
N PRO A 98 -4.56 -9.22 -11.48
CA PRO A 98 -5.85 -9.47 -10.85
C PRO A 98 -5.96 -8.85 -9.45
N TYR A 99 -4.83 -8.54 -8.79
CA TYR A 99 -4.73 -8.09 -7.41
C TYR A 99 -5.79 -7.09 -6.96
N GLY A 100 -5.82 -5.89 -7.57
CA GLY A 100 -6.75 -4.83 -7.15
C GLY A 100 -8.21 -5.22 -7.38
N ALA A 101 -8.50 -5.92 -8.48
CA ALA A 101 -9.85 -6.39 -8.79
C ALA A 101 -10.30 -7.51 -7.83
N SER A 102 -9.39 -8.41 -7.45
CA SER A 102 -9.66 -9.50 -6.51
C SER A 102 -9.87 -8.97 -5.09
N LEU A 103 -9.06 -8.02 -4.62
CA LEU A 103 -9.30 -7.38 -3.31
C LEU A 103 -10.60 -6.58 -3.29
N ALA A 104 -10.94 -5.90 -4.38
CA ALA A 104 -12.22 -5.18 -4.47
C ALA A 104 -13.44 -6.11 -4.36
N GLN A 105 -13.32 -7.40 -4.73
CA GLN A 105 -14.39 -8.39 -4.57
C GLN A 105 -14.60 -8.79 -3.10
N GLU A 106 -13.60 -8.59 -2.23
CA GLU A 106 -13.71 -8.86 -0.80
C GLU A 106 -14.49 -7.75 -0.04
N ILE A 107 -14.74 -6.61 -0.69
CA ILE A 107 -15.49 -5.49 -0.09
C ILE A 107 -16.98 -5.87 0.04
N ARG A 108 -17.47 -5.94 1.28
CA ARG A 108 -18.88 -6.17 1.59
C ARG A 108 -19.74 -5.06 1.00
N ARG A 109 -20.97 -5.40 0.59
CA ARG A 109 -21.86 -4.47 -0.13
C ARG A 109 -22.67 -3.55 0.78
N GLN A 110 -22.97 -3.99 1.99
CA GLN A 110 -23.83 -3.27 2.93
C GLN A 110 -23.01 -2.29 3.77
N GLU A 111 -23.65 -1.19 4.16
CA GLU A 111 -23.09 -0.27 5.13
C GLU A 111 -23.48 -0.71 6.56
N PRO A 112 -22.59 -0.54 7.55
CA PRO A 112 -21.33 0.22 7.49
C PRO A 112 -20.10 -0.64 7.13
N GLU A 113 -20.27 -1.94 6.88
CA GLU A 113 -19.18 -2.88 6.57
C GLU A 113 -18.39 -2.51 5.33
N ARG A 114 -19.06 -1.98 4.31
CA ARG A 114 -18.45 -1.56 3.05
C ARG A 114 -17.41 -0.48 3.27
N MET A 115 -17.69 0.50 4.13
CA MET A 115 -16.75 1.57 4.46
C MET A 115 -15.50 0.99 5.14
N LEU A 116 -15.67 0.15 6.17
CA LEU A 116 -14.56 -0.52 6.85
C LEU A 116 -13.69 -1.29 5.86
N ASP A 117 -14.32 -2.13 5.02
CA ASP A 117 -13.61 -2.96 4.05
C ASP A 117 -12.88 -2.11 3.01
N SER A 118 -13.47 -0.99 2.58
CA SER A 118 -12.84 -0.12 1.59
C SER A 118 -11.58 0.55 2.14
N PHE A 119 -11.59 0.98 3.41
CA PHE A 119 -10.40 1.54 4.08
C PHE A 119 -9.33 0.46 4.26
N LEU A 120 -9.69 -0.73 4.74
CA LEU A 120 -8.74 -1.82 4.95
C LEU A 120 -8.16 -2.35 3.64
N VAL A 121 -8.95 -2.44 2.57
CA VAL A 121 -8.44 -2.82 1.25
C VAL A 121 -7.46 -1.77 0.72
N ALA A 122 -7.79 -0.48 0.82
CA ALA A 122 -6.87 0.58 0.41
C ALA A 122 -5.55 0.51 1.21
N GLY A 123 -5.63 0.44 2.55
CA GLY A 123 -4.45 0.31 3.40
C GLY A 123 -3.62 -0.96 3.16
N LEU A 124 -4.24 -2.09 2.78
CA LEU A 124 -3.49 -3.30 2.40
C LEU A 124 -2.70 -3.12 1.10
N ILE A 125 -3.28 -2.42 0.12
CA ILE A 125 -2.60 -2.10 -1.14
C ILE A 125 -1.39 -1.22 -0.87
N GLU A 126 -1.56 -0.14 -0.09
CA GLU A 126 -0.49 0.76 0.36
C GLU A 126 0.60 -0.01 1.15
N ALA A 127 0.21 -0.87 2.09
CA ALA A 127 1.16 -1.65 2.87
C ALA A 127 2.00 -2.59 2.00
N ARG A 128 1.41 -3.22 0.98
CA ARG A 128 2.14 -4.07 0.02
C ARG A 128 3.03 -3.23 -0.91
N SER A 129 2.55 -2.08 -1.36
CA SER A 129 3.34 -1.11 -2.16
C SER A 129 4.59 -0.69 -1.39
N HIS A 130 4.42 -0.25 -0.14
CA HIS A 130 5.51 0.11 0.77
C HIS A 130 6.52 -1.04 0.94
N GLU A 131 6.07 -2.26 1.24
CA GLU A 131 6.96 -3.42 1.44
C GLU A 131 7.80 -3.72 0.19
N ARG A 132 7.15 -3.71 -0.99
CA ARG A 132 7.81 -3.96 -2.27
C ARG A 132 8.75 -2.82 -2.68
N MET A 133 8.39 -1.57 -2.43
CA MET A 133 9.30 -0.43 -2.59
C MET A 133 10.53 -0.54 -1.70
N GLY A 134 10.36 -0.95 -0.44
CA GLY A 134 11.48 -1.13 0.48
C GLY A 134 12.47 -2.18 -0.02
N LEU A 135 11.96 -3.28 -0.57
CA LEU A 135 12.79 -4.31 -1.22
C LEU A 135 13.52 -3.75 -2.44
N LEU A 136 12.81 -3.04 -3.33
CA LEU A 136 13.39 -2.45 -4.54
C LEU A 136 14.46 -1.41 -4.21
N ALA A 137 14.19 -0.49 -3.28
CA ALA A 137 15.15 0.50 -2.80
C ALA A 137 16.43 -0.15 -2.26
N SER A 138 16.31 -1.27 -1.54
CA SER A 138 17.44 -1.93 -0.90
C SER A 138 18.29 -2.80 -1.85
N HIS A 139 17.74 -3.24 -2.98
CA HIS A 139 18.39 -4.24 -3.84
C HIS A 139 18.62 -3.78 -5.29
N THR A 140 18.01 -2.68 -5.72
CA THR A 140 18.22 -2.17 -7.07
C THR A 140 19.67 -1.70 -7.26
N PRO A 141 20.36 -2.10 -8.35
CA PRO A 141 21.68 -1.55 -8.68
C PRO A 141 21.58 -0.13 -9.29
N ASP A 142 20.37 0.32 -9.60
CA ASP A 142 20.10 1.59 -10.25
C ASP A 142 19.90 2.72 -9.22
N PRO A 143 20.80 3.71 -9.15
CA PRO A 143 20.77 4.74 -8.11
C PRO A 143 19.54 5.65 -8.20
N GLU A 144 19.02 5.95 -9.40
CA GLU A 144 17.83 6.81 -9.51
C GLU A 144 16.57 6.07 -9.04
N LEU A 145 16.48 4.77 -9.28
CA LEU A 145 15.38 3.95 -8.76
C LEU A 145 15.50 3.75 -7.25
N CYS A 146 16.72 3.59 -6.74
CA CYS A 146 16.96 3.52 -5.29
C CYS A 146 16.48 4.80 -4.60
N GLU A 147 16.87 5.96 -5.12
CA GLU A 147 16.43 7.27 -4.61
C GLU A 147 14.92 7.45 -4.72
N LEU A 148 14.33 7.15 -5.89
CA LEU A 148 12.88 7.24 -6.08
C LEU A 148 12.12 6.41 -5.05
N TYR A 149 12.44 5.13 -4.91
CA TYR A 149 11.70 4.25 -4.01
C TYR A 149 11.94 4.58 -2.55
N SER A 150 13.17 4.96 -2.17
CA SER A 150 13.50 5.36 -0.79
C SER A 150 12.69 6.57 -0.34
N ASP A 151 12.55 7.57 -1.21
CA ASP A 151 11.85 8.81 -0.88
C ASP A 151 10.33 8.63 -0.72
N LEU A 152 9.75 7.63 -1.38
CA LEU A 152 8.31 7.33 -1.30
C LEU A 152 7.95 6.52 -0.04
N LEU A 153 8.90 5.83 0.61
CA LEU A 153 8.59 4.96 1.76
C LEU A 153 7.88 5.70 2.89
N ALA A 154 8.28 6.94 3.17
CA ALA A 154 7.72 7.70 4.27
C ALA A 154 6.25 8.08 4.03
N SER A 155 5.85 8.41 2.81
CA SER A 155 4.44 8.74 2.48
C SER A 155 3.57 7.50 2.48
N GLU A 156 4.04 6.42 1.87
CA GLU A 156 3.33 5.13 1.84
C GLU A 156 3.07 4.58 3.24
N ALA A 157 4.06 4.73 4.14
CA ALA A 157 3.91 4.38 5.55
C ALA A 157 2.80 5.17 6.24
N ARG A 158 2.67 6.45 5.91
CA ARG A 158 1.57 7.29 6.42
C ARG A 158 0.24 6.89 5.81
N HIS A 159 0.18 6.54 4.52
CA HIS A 159 -1.07 6.20 3.84
C HIS A 159 -1.76 4.97 4.45
N PHE A 160 -1.06 3.84 4.61
CA PHE A 160 -1.68 2.70 5.28
C PHE A 160 -1.96 2.98 6.76
N GLY A 161 -1.14 3.80 7.44
CA GLY A 161 -1.41 4.25 8.80
C GLY A 161 -2.70 5.07 8.91
N LEU A 162 -2.95 5.94 7.94
CA LEU A 162 -4.14 6.77 7.85
C LEU A 162 -5.41 5.93 7.66
N TYR A 163 -5.38 4.96 6.75
CA TYR A 163 -6.49 4.03 6.57
C TYR A 163 -6.75 3.18 7.84
N TRP A 164 -5.70 2.76 8.57
CA TRP A 164 -5.87 2.11 9.87
C TRP A 164 -6.64 2.99 10.84
N LEU A 165 -6.20 4.26 11.00
CA LEU A 165 -6.81 5.20 11.94
C LEU A 165 -8.28 5.47 11.59
N LEU A 166 -8.60 5.68 10.31
CA LEU A 166 -9.97 5.83 9.85
C LEU A 166 -10.84 4.61 10.21
N SER A 167 -10.31 3.40 10.03
CA SER A 167 -11.01 2.17 10.40
C SER A 167 -11.17 2.03 11.92
N GLU A 168 -10.11 2.20 12.70
CA GLU A 168 -10.13 1.99 14.15
C GLU A 168 -11.03 3.01 14.86
N GLN A 169 -10.97 4.28 14.46
CA GLN A 169 -11.78 5.36 15.05
C GLN A 169 -13.28 5.15 14.84
N ARG A 170 -13.69 4.60 13.70
CA ARG A 170 -15.11 4.46 13.32
C ARG A 170 -15.73 3.12 13.73
N PHE A 171 -14.92 2.06 13.75
CA PHE A 171 -15.41 0.68 13.90
C PHE A 171 -14.90 -0.01 15.17
N GLY A 172 -13.90 0.58 15.83
CA GLY A 172 -13.27 0.02 17.01
C GLY A 172 -12.26 -1.08 16.67
N ARG A 173 -11.17 -1.10 17.45
CA ARG A 173 -10.02 -2.00 17.26
C ARG A 173 -10.39 -3.48 17.06
N PRO A 174 -11.27 -4.12 17.86
CA PRO A 174 -11.52 -5.55 17.73
C PRO A 174 -12.08 -5.94 16.35
N LEU A 175 -13.00 -5.13 15.83
CA LEU A 175 -13.61 -5.37 14.52
C LEU A 175 -12.62 -5.09 13.39
N THR A 176 -11.84 -4.00 13.50
CA THR A 176 -10.82 -3.63 12.53
C THR A 176 -9.72 -4.68 12.42
N VAL A 177 -9.16 -5.15 13.56
CA VAL A 177 -8.14 -6.21 13.59
C VAL A 177 -8.65 -7.48 12.95
N ALA A 178 -9.80 -8.00 13.39
CA ALA A 178 -10.35 -9.26 12.90
C ALA A 178 -10.62 -9.21 11.38
N ARG A 179 -11.09 -8.06 10.87
CA ARG A 179 -11.34 -7.90 9.44
C ARG A 179 -10.05 -7.75 8.64
N LEU A 180 -9.06 -7.03 9.16
CA LEU A 180 -7.74 -6.91 8.53
C LEU A 180 -7.06 -8.27 8.40
N GLU A 181 -7.07 -9.09 9.46
CA GLU A 181 -6.48 -10.44 9.43
C GLU A 181 -7.10 -11.30 8.31
N HIS A 182 -8.44 -11.28 8.21
CA HIS A 182 -9.12 -11.97 7.13
C HIS A 182 -8.72 -11.45 5.74
N LEU A 183 -8.69 -10.13 5.54
CA LEU A 183 -8.32 -9.54 4.26
C LEU A 183 -6.84 -9.80 3.91
N ALA A 184 -5.94 -9.82 4.90
CA ALA A 184 -4.53 -10.13 4.72
C ALA A 184 -4.29 -11.60 4.30
N ASP A 185 -5.09 -12.52 4.83
CA ASP A 185 -5.08 -13.93 4.37
C ASP A 185 -5.58 -14.05 2.93
N ARG A 186 -6.62 -13.30 2.55
CA ARG A 186 -7.12 -13.25 1.17
C ARG A 186 -6.10 -12.60 0.23
N GLU A 187 -5.45 -11.53 0.65
CA GLU A 187 -4.34 -10.88 -0.06
C GLU A 187 -3.20 -11.87 -0.37
N THR A 188 -2.83 -12.68 0.63
CA THR A 188 -1.82 -13.74 0.46
C THR A 188 -2.25 -14.75 -0.59
N GLN A 189 -3.50 -15.19 -0.58
CA GLN A 189 -4.03 -16.12 -1.58
C GLN A 189 -4.04 -15.51 -2.98
N ILE A 190 -4.35 -14.23 -3.11
CA ILE A 190 -4.34 -13.49 -4.39
C ILE A 190 -2.92 -13.38 -4.95
N LEU A 191 -1.93 -13.17 -4.09
CA LEU A 191 -0.52 -13.09 -4.49
C LEU A 191 0.20 -14.43 -4.55
N SER A 192 -0.46 -15.54 -4.22
CA SER A 192 0.17 -16.88 -4.21
C SER A 192 0.62 -17.31 -5.62
N GLY A 193 1.61 -18.21 -5.67
CA GLY A 193 2.25 -18.63 -6.91
C GLY A 193 3.29 -17.64 -7.44
N THR A 194 3.61 -17.77 -8.73
CA THR A 194 4.63 -16.96 -9.41
C THR A 194 4.04 -16.30 -10.65
N PRO A 195 4.51 -15.10 -11.05
CA PRO A 195 4.09 -14.47 -12.30
C PRO A 195 4.29 -15.44 -13.48
N ALA A 196 3.25 -15.64 -14.29
CA ALA A 196 3.19 -16.70 -15.30
C ALA A 196 4.24 -16.52 -16.41
N SER A 197 4.73 -15.29 -16.60
CA SER A 197 5.91 -15.00 -17.39
C SER A 197 6.68 -13.80 -16.82
N SER A 198 7.94 -13.64 -17.25
CA SER A 198 8.79 -12.52 -16.84
C SER A 198 8.27 -11.15 -17.30
N VAL A 199 7.52 -11.10 -18.42
CA VAL A 199 6.96 -9.87 -19.00
C VAL A 199 5.64 -9.42 -18.34
N GLU A 200 5.06 -10.27 -17.49
CA GLU A 200 3.84 -9.98 -16.73
C GLU A 200 4.12 -9.41 -15.33
N ILE A 201 5.38 -9.14 -14.99
CA ILE A 201 5.72 -8.56 -13.70
C ILE A 201 5.09 -7.16 -13.54
N ARG A 202 4.46 -6.97 -12.39
CA ARG A 202 3.75 -5.76 -11.95
C ARG A 202 4.05 -5.51 -10.49
N PHE A 203 3.82 -4.28 -10.03
CA PHE A 203 3.97 -3.89 -8.63
C PHE A 203 3.20 -4.80 -7.69
N HIS A 204 1.99 -5.21 -8.11
CA HIS A 204 1.14 -6.15 -7.37
C HIS A 204 0.87 -7.46 -8.12
N SER A 205 1.87 -7.97 -8.86
CA SER A 205 1.82 -9.34 -9.42
C SER A 205 2.14 -10.40 -8.35
N ALA A 206 1.81 -11.67 -8.63
CA ALA A 206 2.05 -12.78 -7.71
C ALA A 206 3.52 -12.91 -7.25
N GLY A 207 3.73 -13.51 -6.09
CA GLY A 207 5.04 -13.78 -5.50
C GLY A 207 5.10 -13.35 -4.03
N ILE A 208 4.56 -14.22 -3.18
CA ILE A 208 4.69 -14.19 -1.72
C ILE A 208 5.40 -15.44 -1.24
N GLN A 209 5.97 -15.40 -0.03
CA GLN A 209 6.63 -16.58 0.54
C GLN A 209 5.58 -17.64 0.96
N GLU A 210 5.66 -18.85 0.39
CA GLU A 210 4.70 -19.92 0.69
C GLU A 210 5.01 -20.66 2.03
N ASP A 211 6.29 -20.68 2.43
CA ASP A 211 6.79 -21.33 3.65
C ASP A 211 7.28 -20.32 4.71
N PHE A 212 6.49 -19.27 4.97
CA PHE A 212 6.86 -18.28 5.99
C PHE A 212 6.71 -18.85 7.40
N LYS A 213 7.83 -19.26 8.02
CA LYS A 213 7.93 -19.39 9.48
C LYS A 213 8.32 -18.03 10.05
N PRO A 214 7.50 -17.38 10.90
CA PRO A 214 7.89 -16.12 11.51
C PRO A 214 9.16 -16.33 12.35
N GLY A 215 10.30 -15.90 11.81
CA GLY A 215 11.56 -15.83 12.55
C GLY A 215 11.41 -14.84 13.71
N ARG A 216 12.00 -15.15 14.87
CA ARG A 216 12.09 -14.23 16.00
C ARG A 216 12.53 -12.85 15.49
N ALA A 217 11.73 -11.83 15.79
CA ALA A 217 11.90 -10.47 15.31
C ALA A 217 13.37 -10.01 15.40
N SER A 218 13.99 -9.80 14.24
CA SER A 218 15.19 -8.96 14.15
C SER A 218 14.73 -7.52 14.33
N GLN A 219 15.24 -6.89 15.39
CA GLN A 219 15.02 -5.48 15.70
C GLN A 219 15.80 -4.62 14.69
N ALA A 220 15.22 -4.39 13.53
CA ALA A 220 15.69 -3.37 12.59
C ALA A 220 14.54 -3.00 11.64
N ALA A 221 13.58 -2.22 12.13
CA ALA A 221 12.69 -1.45 11.27
C ALA A 221 12.61 -0.04 11.87
N GLY A 222 13.03 0.94 11.08
CA GLY A 222 13.23 2.33 11.45
C GLY A 222 12.04 2.93 12.18
N GLN A 223 12.37 3.66 13.25
CA GLN A 223 11.49 4.59 13.95
C GLN A 223 10.96 5.62 12.95
N VAL A 224 9.64 5.72 12.81
CA VAL A 224 8.99 6.87 12.19
C VAL A 224 8.56 7.79 13.33
N ASP A 225 9.14 8.99 13.37
CA ASP A 225 8.74 10.05 14.30
C ASP A 225 7.47 10.73 13.77
N THR A 226 6.31 10.38 14.33
CA THR A 226 5.01 10.92 13.92
C THR A 226 4.57 12.05 14.83
N ASN A 227 5.44 13.05 15.04
CA ASN A 227 5.07 14.27 15.75
C ASN A 227 4.28 15.20 14.79
N TRP A 228 3.05 14.80 14.46
CA TRP A 228 2.12 15.60 13.67
C TRP A 228 0.82 15.82 14.44
N GLN A 229 0.52 17.08 14.73
CA GLN A 229 -0.79 17.53 15.19
C GLN A 229 -1.58 18.03 13.96
N LEU A 230 -2.89 17.76 13.92
CA LEU A 230 -3.78 18.30 12.91
C LEU A 230 -3.64 19.83 12.86
N PRO A 231 -3.46 20.46 11.69
CA PRO A 231 -3.57 21.91 11.59
C PRO A 231 -5.03 22.30 11.90
N THR A 232 -5.17 23.24 12.82
CA THR A 232 -6.44 23.93 13.15
C THR A 232 -6.97 24.74 11.98
#